data_AF-A0A0J8VL80-F1
#
_entry.id   AF-A0A0J8VL80-F1
#
_cell.length_a   1.000
_cell.length_b   1.000
_cell.length_c   1.000
_cell.angle_alpha   90.00
_cell.angle_beta   90.00
_cell.angle_gamma   90.00
#
_symmetry.space_group_name_H-M   'P 1'
#
loop_
_entity.id
_entity.type
_entity.pdbx_description
1 polymer ?
#
loop_
_entity_poly.entity_id
_entity_poly.type
_entity_poly.pdbx_seq_one_letter_code
_entity_poly.pdbx_strand_id
1 'polypeptide(L)'
;RGSSPLLDHIEDFQVKSEQYYLHVDPAVEVLATTRFPVVAGPHAANGPVDMPVVWTKRWGAGRVFYNSLGHHADIVDMKPVTEMMRSGFKWTAAGKELAKSRVSSATEVYTGMADNQN
;
A
#
# COMPACT_ATOMS: atom_id res chain seq x y z
N ARG A 1 6.43 10.41 6.28
CA ARG A 1 5.56 11.07 5.28
C ARG A 1 5.58 10.27 3.98
N GLY A 2 4.40 9.95 3.44
CA GLY A 2 4.25 9.14 2.22
C GLY A 2 4.55 9.94 0.94
N SER A 3 4.64 9.24 -0.20
CA SER A 3 4.89 9.84 -1.50
C SER A 3 3.62 10.37 -2.21
N SER A 4 2.44 10.32 -1.56
CA SER A 4 1.17 10.80 -2.10
C SER A 4 0.31 11.47 -1.03
N PRO A 5 -0.56 12.41 -1.43
CA PRO A 5 -1.41 13.17 -0.51
C PRO A 5 -2.57 12.36 0.08
N LEU A 6 -2.72 11.08 -0.31
CA LEU A 6 -3.86 10.25 0.11
C LEU A 6 -4.03 10.19 1.63
N LEU A 7 -2.92 10.22 2.37
CA LEU A 7 -2.91 10.11 3.83
C LEU A 7 -2.32 11.33 4.55
N ASP A 8 -2.10 12.46 3.87
CA ASP A 8 -1.45 13.66 4.46
C ASP A 8 -2.21 14.27 5.64
N HIS A 9 -3.49 13.93 5.79
CA HIS A 9 -4.34 14.38 6.89
C HIS A 9 -4.21 13.49 8.15
N ILE A 10 -3.35 12.48 8.12
CA ILE A 10 -3.12 11.55 9.22
C ILE A 10 -1.68 11.74 9.70
N GLU A 11 -1.53 12.18 10.94
CA GLU A 11 -0.23 12.33 11.59
C GLU A 11 0.38 10.97 11.94
N ASP A 12 1.70 10.95 12.17
CA ASP A 12 2.40 9.76 12.64
C ASP A 12 1.83 9.31 13.99
N PHE A 13 1.63 8.00 14.17
CA PHE A 13 1.06 7.42 15.39
C PHE A 13 1.77 6.13 15.78
N GLN A 14 1.66 5.78 17.06
CA GLN A 14 2.20 4.53 17.60
C GLN A 14 1.14 3.43 17.54
N VAL A 15 1.56 2.23 17.13
CA VAL A 15 0.71 1.04 17.07
C VAL A 15 1.53 -0.18 17.44
N LYS A 16 0.91 -1.14 18.13
CA LYS A 16 1.55 -2.43 18.47
C LYS A 16 0.84 -3.54 17.69
N SER A 17 1.51 -4.06 16.67
CA SER A 17 1.08 -5.20 15.86
C SER A 17 2.32 -5.95 15.37
N GLU A 18 2.12 -7.08 14.69
CA GLU A 18 3.15 -7.78 13.93
C GLU A 18 3.78 -6.84 12.89
N GLN A 19 5.10 -6.96 12.73
CA GLN A 19 5.82 -6.29 11.67
C GLN A 19 6.25 -7.32 10.62
N TYR A 20 6.07 -7.02 9.33
CA TYR A 20 6.41 -7.93 8.23
C TYR A 20 7.64 -7.47 7.45
N TYR A 21 8.59 -8.39 7.25
CA TYR A 21 9.59 -8.26 6.18
C TYR A 21 8.94 -8.69 4.86
N LEU A 22 9.05 -7.85 3.84
CA LEU A 22 8.33 -8.01 2.57
C LEU A 22 9.31 -7.96 1.40
N HIS A 23 9.05 -8.77 0.37
CA HIS A 23 9.53 -8.42 -0.97
C HIS A 23 8.74 -7.20 -1.45
N VAL A 24 9.45 -6.13 -1.80
CA VAL A 24 8.84 -4.87 -2.22
C VAL A 24 9.04 -4.71 -3.73
N ASP A 25 7.95 -4.44 -4.43
CA ASP A 25 7.98 -4.01 -5.83
C ASP A 25 8.29 -2.50 -5.88
N PRO A 26 9.40 -2.06 -6.50
CA PRO A 26 9.75 -0.63 -6.56
C PRO A 26 8.70 0.26 -7.24
N ALA A 27 7.74 -0.31 -7.98
CA ALA A 27 6.67 0.44 -8.62
C ALA A 27 5.51 0.81 -7.66
N VAL A 28 5.53 0.35 -6.40
CA VAL A 28 4.52 0.77 -5.42
C VAL A 28 4.79 2.18 -4.91
N GLU A 29 3.72 2.91 -4.65
CA GLU A 29 3.75 4.23 -4.03
C GLU A 29 3.57 4.06 -2.53
N VAL A 30 4.65 4.26 -1.75
CA VAL A 30 4.65 4.03 -0.30
C VAL A 30 4.00 5.20 0.42
N LEU A 31 2.98 4.91 1.23
CA LEU A 31 2.19 5.92 1.96
C LEU A 31 2.57 5.99 3.44
N ALA A 32 2.95 4.86 4.04
CA ALA A 32 3.43 4.79 5.42
C ALA A 32 4.45 3.66 5.58
N THR A 33 5.42 3.88 6.45
CA THR A 33 6.44 2.89 6.84
C THR A 33 6.44 2.69 8.36
N THR A 34 6.93 1.54 8.79
CA THR A 34 7.33 1.30 10.18
C THR A 34 8.83 1.06 10.21
N ARG A 35 9.49 1.60 11.24
CA ARG A 35 10.89 1.31 11.49
C ARG A 35 11.03 0.04 12.31
N PHE A 36 11.79 -0.92 11.81
CA PHE A 36 12.19 -2.10 12.56
C PHE A 36 13.38 -1.74 13.45
N PRO A 37 13.28 -1.97 14.77
CA PRO A 37 14.42 -1.79 15.66
C PRO A 37 15.49 -2.86 15.39
N VAL A 38 16.73 -2.57 15.77
CA VAL A 38 17.76 -3.62 15.85
C VAL A 38 17.57 -4.35 17.17
N VAL A 39 17.15 -5.61 17.11
CA VAL A 39 17.10 -6.51 18.27
C VAL A 39 18.06 -7.68 18.03
N ALA A 40 18.55 -8.29 19.11
CA ALA A 40 19.43 -9.45 19.01
C ALA A 40 18.72 -10.61 18.30
N GLY A 41 19.31 -11.11 17.22
CA GLY A 41 18.77 -12.22 16.43
C GLY A 41 19.40 -12.31 15.04
N PRO A 42 19.06 -13.33 14.24
CA PRO A 42 19.65 -13.55 12.92
C PRO A 42 19.49 -12.38 11.93
N HIS A 43 18.47 -11.55 12.11
CA HIS A 43 18.18 -10.38 11.27
C HIS A 43 19.01 -9.13 11.68
N ALA A 44 19.72 -9.15 12.80
CA ALA A 44 20.42 -7.99 13.35
C ALA A 44 21.53 -7.46 12.42
N ALA A 45 22.14 -8.33 11.61
CA ALA A 45 23.18 -7.96 10.65
C ALA A 45 22.68 -6.96 9.57
N ASN A 46 21.37 -6.90 9.33
CA ASN A 46 20.78 -5.97 8.37
C ASN A 46 20.65 -4.54 8.93
N GLY A 47 20.84 -4.35 10.24
CA GLY A 47 20.58 -3.08 10.90
C GLY A 47 19.11 -2.67 10.87
N PRO A 48 18.80 -1.41 11.21
CA PRO A 48 17.43 -0.93 11.27
C PRO A 48 16.91 -0.57 9.87
N VAL A 49 15.67 -1.00 9.57
CA VAL A 49 15.06 -0.85 8.24
C VAL A 49 13.67 -0.21 8.34
N ASP A 50 13.31 0.63 7.37
CA ASP A 50 11.97 1.17 7.24
C ASP A 50 11.19 0.33 6.23
N MET A 51 10.21 -0.42 6.73
CA MET A 51 9.40 -1.33 5.92
C MET A 51 8.05 -0.66 5.57
N PRO A 52 7.58 -0.76 4.32
CA PRO A 52 6.24 -0.31 3.95
C PRO A 52 5.15 -1.03 4.76
N VAL A 53 4.22 -0.26 5.32
CA VAL A 53 3.00 -0.74 5.99
C VAL A 53 1.78 -0.49 5.11
N VAL A 54 1.80 0.63 4.39
CA VAL A 54 0.70 1.08 3.54
C VAL A 54 1.26 1.56 2.22
N TRP A 55 0.71 1.07 1.12
CA TRP A 55 1.13 1.47 -0.21
C TRP A 55 0.00 1.34 -1.22
N THR A 56 0.16 2.02 -2.35
CA THR A 56 -0.74 1.93 -3.50
C THR A 56 -0.03 1.46 -4.76
N LYS A 57 -0.75 0.76 -5.64
CA LYS A 57 -0.24 0.35 -6.96
C LYS A 57 -1.33 0.50 -8.02
N ARG A 58 -0.93 0.80 -9.25
CA ARG A 58 -1.82 0.81 -10.43
C ARG A 58 -1.77 -0.54 -11.15
N TRP A 59 -2.90 -0.98 -11.67
CA TRP A 59 -2.98 -2.13 -12.57
C TRP A 59 -4.03 -1.88 -13.64
N GLY A 60 -3.61 -1.41 -14.82
CA GLY A 60 -4.52 -0.89 -15.83
C GLY A 60 -5.34 0.31 -15.29
N ALA A 61 -6.67 0.21 -15.33
CA ALA A 61 -7.57 1.16 -14.66
C ALA A 61 -7.79 0.84 -13.16
N GLY A 62 -7.38 -0.35 -12.73
CA GLY A 62 -7.47 -0.82 -11.36
C GLY A 62 -6.55 -0.06 -10.41
N ARG A 63 -6.98 0.00 -9.15
CA ARG A 63 -6.34 0.74 -8.08
C ARG A 63 -6.18 -0.17 -6.85
N VAL A 64 -4.96 -0.61 -6.60
CA VAL A 64 -4.63 -1.50 -5.48
C VAL A 64 -4.20 -0.66 -4.29
N PHE A 65 -4.86 -0.84 -3.15
CA PHE A 65 -4.47 -0.27 -1.86
C PHE A 65 -4.15 -1.44 -0.91
N TYR A 66 -2.96 -1.42 -0.34
CA TYR A 66 -2.51 -2.40 0.65
C TYR A 66 -2.30 -1.72 2.00
N ASN A 67 -2.74 -2.39 3.06
CA ASN A 67 -2.51 -2.01 4.45
C ASN A 67 -2.24 -3.29 5.25
N SER A 68 -1.10 -3.37 5.93
CA SER A 68 -0.75 -4.53 6.76
C SER A 68 -1.31 -4.48 8.19
N LEU A 69 -1.95 -3.38 8.61
CA LEU A 69 -2.59 -3.27 9.93
C LEU A 69 -3.94 -3.97 9.96
N GLY A 70 -4.26 -4.59 11.09
CA GLY A 70 -5.58 -5.18 11.35
C GLY A 70 -5.59 -6.65 11.78
N HIS A 71 -4.49 -7.19 12.32
CA HIS A 71 -4.48 -8.53 12.91
C HIS A 71 -5.46 -8.65 14.10
N HIS A 72 -5.66 -7.55 14.84
CA HIS A 72 -6.62 -7.44 15.93
C HIS A 72 -7.66 -6.34 15.65
N ALA A 73 -8.86 -6.51 16.20
CA ALA A 73 -9.99 -5.59 16.01
C ALA A 73 -9.75 -4.21 16.68
N ASP A 74 -9.10 -4.18 17.83
CA ASP A 74 -8.76 -2.95 18.55
C ASP A 74 -7.82 -2.04 17.74
N ILE A 75 -6.93 -2.63 16.91
CA ILE A 75 -6.10 -1.87 15.97
C ILE A 75 -6.95 -1.22 14.88
N VAL A 76 -7.96 -1.92 14.37
CA VAL A 76 -8.88 -1.36 13.36
C VAL A 76 -9.69 -0.21 13.99
N ASP A 77 -10.12 -0.36 15.24
CA ASP A 77 -10.91 0.65 15.97
C ASP A 77 -10.13 1.93 16.31
N MET A 78 -8.80 1.91 16.21
CA MET A 78 -8.00 3.13 16.32
C MET A 78 -8.41 4.13 15.24
N LYS A 79 -8.81 5.33 15.65
CA LYS A 79 -9.21 6.43 14.75
C LYS A 79 -8.28 6.61 13.53
N PRO A 80 -6.94 6.76 13.68
CA PRO A 80 -6.07 6.95 12.52
C PRO A 80 -6.04 5.75 11.56
N VAL A 81 -6.20 4.52 12.07
CA VAL A 81 -6.24 3.30 11.23
C VAL A 81 -7.55 3.22 10.47
N THR A 82 -8.69 3.46 11.12
CA THR A 82 -10.00 3.50 10.47
C THR A 82 -10.07 4.61 9.40
N GLU A 83 -9.56 5.81 9.68
CA GLU A 83 -9.54 6.92 8.73
C GLU A 83 -8.68 6.60 7.51
N MET A 84 -7.50 6.01 7.73
CA MET A 84 -6.60 5.54 6.69
C MET A 84 -7.26 4.50 5.78
N MET A 85 -7.89 3.47 6.37
CA MET A 85 -8.61 2.44 5.60
C MET A 85 -9.74 3.04 4.78
N ARG A 86 -10.52 3.96 5.36
CA ARG A 86 -11.62 4.65 4.66
C ARG A 86 -11.10 5.46 3.46
N SER A 87 -9.98 6.18 3.62
CA SER A 87 -9.34 6.93 2.54
C SER A 87 -8.83 5.99 1.43
N GLY A 88 -8.17 4.89 1.80
CA GLY A 88 -7.72 3.85 0.87
C GLY A 88 -8.87 3.21 0.08
N PHE A 89 -9.95 2.83 0.75
CA PHE A 89 -11.13 2.22 0.11
C PHE A 89 -11.80 3.16 -0.88
N LYS A 90 -12.00 4.44 -0.51
CA LYS A 90 -12.54 5.45 -1.44
C LYS A 90 -11.66 5.63 -2.66
N TRP A 91 -10.35 5.70 -2.46
CA TRP A 91 -9.39 5.84 -3.56
C TRP A 91 -9.40 4.64 -4.51
N THR A 92 -9.50 3.41 -3.96
CA THR A 92 -9.61 2.17 -4.74
C THR A 92 -10.92 2.14 -5.52
N ALA A 93 -12.05 2.44 -4.88
CA ALA A 93 -13.37 2.45 -5.51
C ALA A 93 -13.46 3.42 -6.71
N ALA A 94 -12.78 4.57 -6.63
CA ALA A 94 -12.71 5.53 -7.74
C ALA A 94 -12.07 4.96 -9.03
N GLY A 95 -11.33 3.84 -8.95
CA GLY A 95 -10.83 3.13 -10.13
C GLY A 95 -11.94 2.57 -11.03
N LYS A 96 -13.11 2.26 -10.46
CA LYS A 96 -14.27 1.76 -11.21
C LYS A 96 -14.77 2.78 -12.23
N GLU A 97 -14.85 4.05 -11.85
CA GLU A 97 -15.33 5.10 -12.76
C GLU A 97 -14.31 5.36 -13.88
N LEU A 98 -13.01 5.31 -13.58
CA LEU A 98 -11.96 5.38 -14.60
C LEU A 98 -11.98 4.20 -15.58
N ALA A 99 -12.34 3.01 -15.11
CA ALA A 99 -12.48 1.86 -15.99
C ALA A 99 -13.61 2.08 -17.00
N LYS A 100 -14.76 2.60 -16.57
CA LYS A 100 -15.88 2.92 -17.47
C LYS A 100 -15.49 3.94 -18.55
N SER A 101 -14.71 4.96 -18.20
CA SER A 101 -14.27 5.99 -19.16
C SER A 101 -13.20 5.51 -20.14
N ARG A 102 -12.47 4.43 -19.85
CA ARG A 102 -11.42 3.87 -20.73
C ARG A 102 -11.92 2.79 -21.67
N VAL A 103 -12.98 2.07 -21.31
CA VAL A 103 -13.60 1.06 -22.20
C VAL A 103 -14.17 1.71 -23.47
N SER A 104 -14.51 3.00 -23.44
CA SER A 104 -14.95 3.72 -24.64
C SER A 104 -13.83 4.09 -25.63
N SER A 105 -12.55 3.82 -25.31
CA SER A 105 -11.42 4.36 -26.08
C SER A 105 -10.33 3.36 -26.53
N ALA A 106 -10.45 2.05 -26.27
CA ALA A 106 -9.35 1.11 -26.50
C ALA A 106 -9.64 0.06 -27.58
N THR A 107 -8.75 0.02 -28.59
CA THR A 107 -8.78 -0.91 -29.75
C THR A 107 -7.68 -1.98 -29.69
N GLU A 108 -6.74 -1.93 -28.74
CA GLU A 108 -5.63 -2.89 -28.63
C GLU A 108 -5.89 -3.97 -27.57
N VAL A 109 -5.65 -5.23 -27.97
CA VAL A 109 -5.81 -6.41 -27.13
C VAL A 109 -4.48 -6.70 -26.43
N TYR A 110 -4.39 -6.42 -25.14
CA TYR A 110 -3.27 -6.81 -24.28
C TYR A 110 -3.17 -8.34 -24.20
N THR A 111 -2.03 -8.94 -24.55
CA THR A 111 -1.86 -10.41 -24.56
C THR A 111 -1.31 -10.98 -23.25
N GLY A 112 -0.99 -10.10 -22.29
CA GLY A 112 -0.48 -10.48 -20.99
C GLY A 112 1.01 -10.21 -20.83
N MET A 113 1.69 -11.03 -20.03
CA MET A 113 3.13 -10.89 -19.80
C MET A 113 3.98 -11.36 -20.99
N ALA A 114 3.38 -12.00 -22.00
CA ALA A 114 4.06 -12.44 -23.22
C ALA A 114 4.65 -11.25 -23.99
N ASP A 115 3.97 -10.09 -23.95
CA ASP A 115 4.42 -8.85 -24.58
C ASP A 115 5.68 -8.26 -23.90
N ASN A 116 6.01 -8.69 -22.68
CA ASN A 116 7.10 -8.16 -21.85
C ASN A 116 8.33 -9.10 -21.79
N GLN A 117 8.44 -10.02 -22.75
CA GLN A 117 9.54 -11.00 -22.85
C GLN A 117 10.54 -10.68 -23.99
N ASN A 118 10.40 -9.52 -24.63
CA ASN A 118 11.29 -9.04 -25.69
C ASN A 118 12.33 -8.05 -25.18
#